data_AF-A0A7J0APC9-F1
#
_entry.id   AF-A0A7J0APC9-F1
#
_cell.length_a   1.000
_cell.length_b   1.000
_cell.length_c   1.000
_cell.angle_alpha   90.00
_cell.angle_beta   90.00
_cell.angle_gamma   90.00
#
_symmetry.space_group_name_H-M   'P 1'
#
loop_
_entity.id
_entity.type
_entity.pdbx_description
1 polymer ?
#
loop_
_entity_poly.entity_id
_entity_poly.type
_entity_poly.pdbx_seq_one_letter_code
_entity_poly.pdbx_strand_id
1 'polypeptide(L)'
;MRTRTCCAPAFIHIYDTNRYTMNILLFSLMACLHTIVPDNDSIMQSEASAFISSLPAGMQKRQETAVRKAVGGDSSSLDSVRSSRNSAFNPPEDVSCIDIDGRYRLYRPAGGTAEPLPLLIYLHGGGWCFGSVNSCAAFCSELTREAGIAVLAAEYPLAPEYPFPHALQFCSEALRWAHQNAVKFGFDRKRISMGGDSAGGNLALCAALENDSYPLKSLVLFYPVVKAWNDNSLSWRRYGEGYGLDSGIMEAFNDAYIAGGDSKNPLVSPFCAVSERLAALPEILMINADHDILRDQGEEMSRKLSESGVKVTRHVLPGTTHLFITVPGQPSAFRRSVTLTSEFLTGK
;
A
#
# COMPACT_ATOMS: atom_id res chain seq x y z
N MET A 1 75.01 54.12 1.79
CA MET A 1 73.60 53.66 1.75
C MET A 1 73.48 52.48 2.73
N ARG A 2 73.53 52.66 4.06
CA ARG A 2 72.50 53.09 5.04
C ARG A 2 71.17 52.32 4.88
N THR A 3 70.61 51.55 5.84
CA THR A 3 70.99 51.18 7.22
C THR A 3 70.06 50.06 7.76
N ARG A 4 70.67 49.07 8.44
CA ARG A 4 70.32 48.44 9.73
C ARG A 4 68.98 47.69 9.98
N THR A 5 69.17 46.42 10.32
CA THR A 5 68.48 45.54 11.28
C THR A 5 68.30 46.13 12.69
N CYS A 6 67.21 45.80 13.40
CA CYS A 6 67.21 45.13 14.74
C CYS A 6 65.85 45.12 15.48
N CYS A 7 65.57 43.96 16.11
CA CYS A 7 65.00 43.68 17.44
C CYS A 7 63.53 43.98 17.84
N ALA A 8 62.95 42.94 18.48
CA ALA A 8 61.76 42.82 19.34
C ALA A 8 61.98 43.49 20.74
N PRO A 9 61.16 43.35 21.84
CA PRO A 9 60.06 42.40 22.15
C PRO A 9 58.87 42.95 23.02
N ALA A 10 58.13 42.02 23.64
CA ALA A 10 56.89 42.08 24.45
C ALA A 10 56.92 42.82 25.81
N PHE A 11 55.72 43.15 26.35
CA PHE A 11 55.14 42.80 27.69
C PHE A 11 54.10 43.82 28.26
N ILE A 12 52.90 43.32 28.59
CA ILE A 12 52.00 43.51 29.78
C ILE A 12 51.78 44.91 30.41
N HIS A 13 50.51 45.37 30.56
CA HIS A 13 49.79 45.56 31.86
C HIS A 13 48.39 46.26 31.77
N ILE A 14 47.41 45.65 32.47
CA ILE A 14 46.37 46.19 33.40
C ILE A 14 45.23 47.12 32.92
N TYR A 15 44.02 46.63 33.23
CA TYR A 15 42.72 47.27 33.59
C TYR A 15 42.59 48.80 33.59
N ASP A 16 41.50 49.30 32.99
CA ASP A 16 40.56 50.15 33.74
C ASP A 16 39.13 50.08 33.18
N THR A 17 38.20 50.15 34.13
CA THR A 17 36.74 50.15 34.04
C THR A 17 36.16 51.52 33.67
N ASN A 18 34.85 51.54 33.38
CA ASN A 18 33.92 52.68 33.44
C ASN A 18 33.81 53.66 32.24
N ARG A 19 32.72 53.52 31.46
CA ARG A 19 31.52 54.42 31.46
C ARG A 19 30.79 54.43 30.13
N TYR A 20 29.55 53.93 30.20
CA TYR A 20 28.33 54.39 29.52
C TYR A 20 28.46 55.41 28.37
N THR A 21 28.12 54.95 27.16
CA THR A 21 27.33 55.74 26.20
C THR A 21 26.37 54.80 25.46
N MET A 22 25.07 55.05 25.66
CA MET A 22 23.99 54.43 24.91
C MET A 22 24.05 54.85 23.45
N ASN A 23 24.12 53.88 22.53
CA ASN A 23 23.70 54.06 21.15
C ASN A 23 22.59 53.05 20.86
N ILE A 24 21.35 53.53 20.82
CA ILE A 24 20.18 52.79 20.37
C ILE A 24 20.24 52.77 18.85
N LEU A 25 20.68 51.65 18.25
CA LEU A 25 20.45 51.37 16.84
C LEU A 25 19.17 50.55 16.72
N LEU A 26 18.17 51.13 16.05
CA LEU A 26 16.95 50.44 15.63
C LEU A 26 17.29 49.24 14.74
N PHE A 27 17.00 48.03 15.21
CA PHE A 27 16.74 46.89 14.32
C PHE A 27 15.24 46.67 14.25
N SER A 28 14.66 47.02 13.11
CA SER A 28 13.29 46.64 12.75
C SER A 28 13.24 45.13 12.59
N LEU A 29 12.63 44.44 13.56
CA LEU A 29 12.27 43.03 13.43
C LEU A 29 11.01 42.95 12.55
N MET A 30 11.17 42.88 11.23
CA MET A 30 10.13 42.28 10.39
C MET A 30 10.20 40.77 10.63
N ALA A 31 9.43 40.28 11.59
CA ALA A 31 9.08 38.88 11.65
C ALA A 31 8.24 38.55 10.43
N CYS A 32 8.88 38.04 9.38
CA CYS A 32 8.18 37.31 8.33
C CYS A 32 7.53 36.09 9.00
N LEU A 33 6.23 36.19 9.30
CA LEU A 33 5.38 35.03 9.51
C LEU A 33 5.41 34.18 8.24
N HIS A 34 6.41 33.31 8.11
CA HIS A 34 6.27 32.14 7.27
C HIS A 34 5.16 31.32 7.91
N THR A 35 4.01 31.27 7.26
CA THR A 35 3.09 30.16 7.47
C THR A 35 3.90 28.90 7.22
N ILE A 36 4.26 28.18 8.28
CA ILE A 36 4.85 26.84 8.17
C ILE A 36 3.72 25.99 7.58
N VAL A 37 3.70 25.87 6.25
CA VAL A 37 2.94 24.81 5.60
C VAL A 37 3.60 23.53 6.07
N PRO A 38 2.91 22.68 6.85
CA PRO A 38 3.51 21.43 7.28
C PRO A 38 3.89 20.61 6.04
N ASP A 39 5.11 20.09 6.05
CA ASP A 39 5.59 19.15 5.02
C ASP A 39 4.59 18.00 4.88
N ASN A 40 4.42 17.44 3.68
CA ASN A 40 3.47 16.36 3.40
C ASN A 40 3.68 15.16 4.34
N ASP A 41 4.93 14.89 4.72
CA ASP A 41 5.30 13.84 5.67
C ASP A 41 4.71 14.10 7.07
N SER A 42 4.70 15.36 7.51
CA SER A 42 4.10 15.78 8.80
C SER A 42 2.57 15.62 8.79
N ILE A 43 1.92 15.88 7.65
CA ILE A 43 0.48 15.70 7.49
C ILE A 43 0.11 14.21 7.54
N MET A 44 0.79 13.36 6.77
CA MET A 44 0.51 11.91 6.74
C MET A 44 0.69 11.27 8.12
N GLN A 45 1.73 11.66 8.87
CA GLN A 45 1.94 11.17 10.23
C GLN A 45 0.83 11.58 11.20
N SER A 46 0.35 12.83 11.09
CA SER A 46 -0.77 13.34 11.90
C SER A 46 -2.06 12.58 11.60
N GLU A 47 -2.38 12.40 10.32
CA GLU A 47 -3.54 11.62 9.86
C GLU A 47 -3.48 10.17 10.36
N ALA A 48 -2.31 9.51 10.25
CA ALA A 48 -2.12 8.15 10.73
C ALA A 48 -2.30 8.04 12.25
N SER A 49 -1.77 9.01 13.01
CA SER A 49 -1.94 9.05 14.47
C SER A 49 -3.41 9.23 14.87
N ALA A 50 -4.14 10.10 14.15
CA ALA A 50 -5.57 10.30 14.35
C ALA A 50 -6.38 9.06 13.96
N PHE A 51 -6.03 8.41 12.85
CA PHE A 51 -6.63 7.15 12.41
C PHE A 51 -6.49 6.07 13.48
N ILE A 52 -5.28 5.81 13.97
CA ILE A 52 -5.04 4.83 15.03
C ILE A 52 -5.84 5.15 16.29
N SER A 53 -5.85 6.42 16.71
CA SER A 53 -6.61 6.86 17.89
C SER A 53 -8.13 6.70 17.73
N SER A 54 -8.63 6.70 16.49
CA SER A 54 -10.05 6.51 16.18
C SER A 54 -10.47 5.04 16.16
N LEU A 55 -9.53 4.09 16.07
CA LEU A 55 -9.85 2.67 16.01
C LEU A 55 -10.43 2.20 17.36
N PRO A 56 -11.59 1.52 17.37
CA PRO A 56 -12.13 0.88 18.56
C PRO A 56 -11.10 0.03 19.30
N ALA A 57 -10.94 0.27 20.61
CA ALA A 57 -10.04 -0.50 21.47
C ALA A 57 -10.30 -2.01 21.33
N GLY A 58 -9.23 -2.80 21.21
CA GLY A 58 -9.30 -4.26 21.04
C GLY A 58 -9.93 -4.75 19.74
N MET A 59 -10.13 -3.89 18.73
CA MET A 59 -10.70 -4.28 17.42
C MET A 59 -9.92 -5.46 16.81
N GLN A 60 -8.60 -5.33 16.70
CA GLN A 60 -7.74 -6.34 16.08
C GLN A 60 -7.84 -7.67 16.82
N LYS A 61 -7.85 -7.66 18.16
CA LYS A 61 -8.03 -8.87 18.98
C LYS A 61 -9.39 -9.52 18.82
N ARG A 62 -10.48 -8.73 18.71
CA ARG A 62 -11.82 -9.26 18.42
C ARG A 62 -11.88 -9.91 17.04
N GLN A 63 -11.28 -9.30 16.04
CA GLN A 63 -11.22 -9.84 14.69
C GLN A 63 -10.33 -11.09 14.61
N GLU A 64 -9.17 -11.11 15.28
CA GLU A 64 -8.34 -12.32 15.46
C GLU A 64 -9.17 -13.47 16.03
N THR A 65 -9.90 -13.21 17.13
CA THR A 65 -10.76 -14.22 17.78
C THR A 65 -11.84 -14.72 16.81
N ALA A 66 -12.44 -13.82 16.03
CA ALA A 66 -13.46 -14.18 15.04
C ALA A 66 -12.90 -15.09 13.95
N VAL A 67 -11.72 -14.79 13.40
CA VAL A 67 -11.04 -15.64 12.40
C VAL A 67 -10.71 -17.01 13.00
N ARG A 68 -10.12 -17.05 14.20
CA ARG A 68 -9.77 -18.32 14.86
C ARG A 68 -10.99 -19.19 15.15
N LYS A 69 -12.12 -18.59 15.56
CA LYS A 69 -13.39 -19.31 15.73
C LYS A 69 -13.92 -19.87 14.41
N ALA A 70 -13.83 -19.10 13.33
CA ALA A 70 -14.26 -19.53 12.00
C ALA A 70 -13.43 -20.72 11.49
N VAL A 71 -12.11 -20.73 11.74
CA VAL A 71 -11.25 -21.90 11.45
C VAL A 71 -11.72 -23.14 12.23
N GLY A 72 -12.24 -22.96 13.45
CA GLY A 72 -12.86 -24.01 14.25
C GLY A 72 -14.30 -24.38 13.86
N GLY A 73 -14.86 -23.78 12.80
CA GLY A 73 -16.20 -24.05 12.28
C GLY A 73 -17.32 -23.11 12.77
N ASP A 74 -17.02 -22.09 13.58
CA ASP A 74 -17.99 -21.06 14.01
C ASP A 74 -17.71 -19.73 13.30
N SER A 75 -18.39 -19.50 12.16
CA SER A 75 -18.22 -18.29 11.34
C SER A 75 -18.98 -17.06 11.86
N SER A 76 -19.85 -17.20 12.86
CA SER A 76 -20.84 -16.16 13.23
C SER A 76 -20.23 -14.78 13.50
N SER A 77 -19.14 -14.76 14.26
CA SER A 77 -18.41 -13.52 14.59
C SER A 77 -17.62 -12.99 13.38
N LEU A 78 -17.11 -13.87 12.52
CA LEU A 78 -16.40 -13.47 11.31
C LEU A 78 -17.37 -12.88 10.27
N ASP A 79 -18.56 -13.45 10.15
CA ASP A 79 -19.61 -12.94 9.26
C ASP A 79 -20.04 -11.54 9.69
N SER A 80 -20.13 -11.29 11.00
CA SER A 80 -20.39 -9.94 11.54
C SER A 80 -19.27 -8.96 11.18
N VAL A 81 -18.00 -9.38 11.23
CA VAL A 81 -16.85 -8.58 10.77
C VAL A 81 -16.95 -8.31 9.27
N ARG A 82 -17.23 -9.33 8.45
CA ARG A 82 -17.40 -9.21 6.99
C ARG A 82 -18.51 -8.22 6.64
N SER A 83 -19.69 -8.34 7.26
CA SER A 83 -20.79 -7.41 7.06
C SER A 83 -20.41 -5.97 7.43
N SER A 84 -19.68 -5.75 8.53
CA SER A 84 -19.26 -4.40 8.95
C SER A 84 -18.27 -3.73 7.97
N ARG A 85 -17.62 -4.51 7.11
CA ARG A 85 -16.64 -4.05 6.10
C ARG A 85 -17.22 -4.02 4.68
N ASN A 86 -18.49 -4.41 4.51
CA ASN A 86 -19.17 -4.54 3.23
C ASN A 86 -20.23 -3.44 3.04
N SER A 87 -19.86 -2.19 3.33
CA SER A 87 -20.75 -1.03 3.15
C SER A 87 -20.82 -0.64 1.69
N ALA A 88 -22.03 -0.46 1.17
CA ALA A 88 -22.22 0.02 -0.20
C ALA A 88 -21.51 1.35 -0.43
N PHE A 89 -20.91 1.49 -1.61
CA PHE A 89 -20.21 2.69 -2.04
C PHE A 89 -20.90 3.29 -3.26
N ASN A 90 -21.16 4.60 -3.20
CA ASN A 90 -21.71 5.34 -4.34
C ASN A 90 -20.53 5.95 -5.13
N PRO A 91 -20.27 5.49 -6.36
CA PRO A 91 -19.24 6.10 -7.20
C PRO A 91 -19.59 7.55 -7.56
N PRO A 92 -18.57 8.40 -7.82
CA PRO A 92 -18.78 9.72 -8.41
C PRO A 92 -19.59 9.65 -9.72
N GLU A 93 -20.33 10.72 -10.04
CA GLU A 93 -21.20 10.76 -11.24
C GLU A 93 -20.44 10.57 -12.56
N ASP A 94 -19.15 10.95 -12.58
CA ASP A 94 -18.25 10.79 -13.72
C ASP A 94 -17.59 9.39 -13.81
N VAL A 95 -17.99 8.44 -12.95
CA VAL A 95 -17.53 7.06 -12.95
C VAL A 95 -18.72 6.10 -13.10
N SER A 96 -18.74 5.33 -14.18
CA SER A 96 -19.69 4.24 -14.36
C SER A 96 -19.21 2.99 -13.61
N CYS A 97 -20.13 2.38 -12.85
CA CYS A 97 -19.90 1.15 -12.10
C CYS A 97 -20.87 0.06 -12.58
N ILE A 98 -20.34 -1.10 -12.95
CA ILE A 98 -21.11 -2.23 -13.49
C ILE A 98 -20.75 -3.49 -12.71
N ASP A 99 -21.75 -4.09 -12.07
CA ASP A 99 -21.64 -5.42 -11.48
C ASP A 99 -21.76 -6.50 -12.56
N ILE A 100 -20.83 -7.46 -12.54
CA ILE A 100 -20.76 -8.55 -13.52
C ILE A 100 -20.91 -9.86 -12.76
N ASP A 101 -22.13 -10.40 -12.82
CA ASP A 101 -22.51 -11.71 -12.27
C ASP A 101 -22.18 -11.89 -10.77
N GLY A 102 -22.05 -10.80 -10.02
CA GLY A 102 -21.62 -10.81 -8.61
C GLY A 102 -20.16 -11.26 -8.39
N ARG A 103 -19.39 -11.43 -9.47
CA ARG A 103 -17.98 -11.89 -9.43
C ARG A 103 -17.00 -10.74 -9.57
N TYR A 104 -17.37 -9.73 -10.34
CA TYR A 104 -16.53 -8.58 -10.59
C TYR A 104 -17.34 -7.30 -10.54
N ARG A 105 -16.68 -6.21 -10.17
CA ARG A 105 -17.19 -4.85 -10.30
C ARG A 105 -16.27 -4.03 -11.17
N LEU A 106 -16.83 -3.49 -12.25
CA LEU A 106 -16.10 -2.77 -13.27
C LEU A 106 -16.37 -1.28 -13.19
N TYR A 107 -15.33 -0.52 -12.90
CA TYR A 107 -15.28 0.93 -12.92
C TYR A 107 -14.70 1.42 -14.24
N ARG A 108 -15.31 2.45 -14.84
CA ARG A 108 -14.81 3.10 -16.06
C ARG A 108 -15.27 4.57 -16.13
N PRO A 109 -14.58 5.43 -16.90
CA PRO A 109 -15.05 6.81 -17.11
C PRO A 109 -16.49 6.83 -17.65
N ALA A 110 -17.34 7.69 -17.09
CA ALA A 110 -18.69 7.90 -17.59
C ALA A 110 -18.66 8.56 -18.99
N GLY A 111 -19.66 8.26 -19.81
CA GLY A 111 -19.74 8.76 -21.20
C GLY A 111 -19.01 7.91 -22.25
N GLY A 112 -18.24 6.90 -21.82
CA GLY A 112 -17.54 5.97 -22.70
C GLY A 112 -16.29 6.57 -23.36
N THR A 113 -15.48 5.73 -23.98
CA THR A 113 -14.25 6.15 -24.68
C THR A 113 -14.24 5.61 -26.10
N ALA A 114 -13.70 6.39 -27.04
CA ALA A 114 -13.53 5.96 -28.42
C ALA A 114 -12.44 4.88 -28.54
N GLU A 115 -11.42 4.95 -27.68
CA GLU A 115 -10.29 4.03 -27.65
C GLU A 115 -10.41 2.99 -26.52
N PRO A 116 -9.86 1.78 -26.71
CA PRO A 116 -9.72 0.80 -25.64
C PRO A 116 -8.91 1.34 -24.44
N LEU A 117 -9.40 1.06 -23.23
CA LEU A 117 -8.85 1.54 -21.98
C LEU A 117 -7.73 0.61 -21.45
N PRO A 118 -6.68 1.16 -20.80
CA PRO A 118 -5.91 0.37 -19.84
C PRO A 118 -6.85 -0.22 -18.79
N LEU A 119 -6.47 -1.39 -18.27
CA LEU A 119 -7.21 -2.07 -17.23
C LEU A 119 -6.31 -2.38 -16.04
N LEU A 120 -6.75 -2.01 -14.84
CA LEU A 120 -6.24 -2.58 -13.60
C LEU A 120 -7.24 -3.61 -13.07
N ILE A 121 -6.85 -4.88 -12.97
CA ILE A 121 -7.60 -5.87 -12.17
C ILE A 121 -7.19 -5.65 -10.71
N TYR A 122 -8.15 -5.32 -9.85
CA TYR A 122 -7.90 -4.98 -8.46
C TYR A 122 -8.38 -6.08 -7.51
N LEU A 123 -7.48 -6.49 -6.61
CA LEU A 123 -7.72 -7.52 -5.60
C LEU A 123 -7.71 -6.84 -4.23
N HIS A 124 -8.82 -6.89 -3.52
CA HIS A 124 -8.94 -6.24 -2.22
C HIS A 124 -8.10 -6.96 -1.15
N GLY A 125 -7.71 -6.25 -0.09
CA GLY A 125 -7.09 -6.83 1.10
C GLY A 125 -8.09 -7.40 2.10
N GLY A 126 -7.62 -7.62 3.33
CA GLY A 126 -8.41 -8.19 4.43
C GLY A 126 -8.00 -9.60 4.86
N GLY A 127 -6.69 -9.90 4.75
CA GLY A 127 -6.12 -11.14 5.29
C GLY A 127 -6.70 -12.41 4.70
N TRP A 128 -7.14 -12.36 3.43
CA TRP A 128 -7.89 -13.42 2.73
C TRP A 128 -9.20 -13.86 3.40
N CYS A 129 -9.58 -13.28 4.55
CA CYS A 129 -10.69 -13.75 5.37
C CYS A 129 -11.89 -12.79 5.38
N PHE A 130 -11.66 -11.53 5.04
CA PHE A 130 -12.70 -10.53 4.85
C PHE A 130 -12.27 -9.49 3.81
N GLY A 131 -13.12 -8.50 3.57
CA GLY A 131 -13.03 -7.61 2.42
C GLY A 131 -14.09 -7.98 1.38
N SER A 132 -14.24 -7.11 0.38
CA SER A 132 -15.17 -7.25 -0.76
C SER A 132 -14.83 -6.18 -1.79
N VAL A 133 -15.46 -6.21 -2.96
CA VAL A 133 -15.39 -5.12 -3.96
C VAL A 133 -15.90 -3.79 -3.40
N ASN A 134 -16.74 -3.80 -2.36
CA ASN A 134 -17.15 -2.58 -1.66
C ASN A 134 -16.00 -1.99 -0.83
N SER A 135 -15.15 -2.82 -0.24
CA SER A 135 -14.04 -2.38 0.62
C SER A 135 -12.94 -1.63 -0.15
N CYS A 136 -12.79 -1.89 -1.46
CA CYS A 136 -11.84 -1.21 -2.33
C CYS A 136 -12.50 -0.19 -3.30
N ALA A 137 -13.82 0.02 -3.18
CA ALA A 137 -14.58 0.79 -4.15
C ALA A 137 -14.13 2.25 -4.27
N ALA A 138 -13.74 2.87 -3.16
CA ALA A 138 -13.23 4.24 -3.14
C ALA A 138 -11.95 4.38 -3.97
N PHE A 139 -10.97 3.48 -3.77
CA PHE A 139 -9.74 3.46 -4.54
C PHE A 139 -10.00 3.20 -6.03
N CYS A 140 -10.81 2.19 -6.34
CA CYS A 140 -11.11 1.83 -7.72
C CYS A 140 -11.79 2.97 -8.47
N SER A 141 -12.76 3.63 -7.84
CA SER A 141 -13.48 4.77 -8.43
C SER A 141 -12.57 5.98 -8.61
N GLU A 142 -11.78 6.33 -7.59
CA GLU A 142 -10.90 7.48 -7.63
C GLU A 142 -9.77 7.29 -8.65
N LEU A 143 -9.19 6.09 -8.74
CA LEU A 143 -8.20 5.79 -9.77
C LEU A 143 -8.78 5.84 -11.18
N THR A 144 -9.99 5.32 -11.39
CA THR A 144 -10.69 5.46 -12.68
C THR A 144 -10.88 6.94 -13.04
N ARG A 145 -11.25 7.77 -12.08
CA ARG A 145 -11.46 9.21 -12.28
C ARG A 145 -10.17 9.95 -12.58
N GLU A 146 -9.11 9.68 -11.83
CA GLU A 146 -7.82 10.38 -11.95
C GLU A 146 -7.02 9.92 -13.17
N ALA A 147 -6.96 8.62 -13.44
CA ALA A 147 -6.15 8.05 -14.51
C ALA A 147 -6.92 7.89 -15.85
N GLY A 148 -8.25 7.97 -15.82
CA GLY A 148 -9.08 7.72 -17.00
C GLY A 148 -9.00 6.27 -17.50
N ILE A 149 -8.76 5.30 -16.61
CA ILE A 149 -8.61 3.87 -16.93
C ILE A 149 -9.81 3.05 -16.44
N ALA A 150 -9.94 1.83 -16.93
CA ALA A 150 -10.85 0.85 -16.35
C ALA A 150 -10.22 0.17 -15.12
N VAL A 151 -11.04 -0.12 -14.10
CA VAL A 151 -10.63 -0.93 -12.94
C VAL A 151 -11.65 -2.05 -12.74
N LEU A 152 -11.19 -3.30 -12.72
CA LEU A 152 -12.01 -4.49 -12.48
C LEU A 152 -11.70 -5.06 -11.09
N ALA A 153 -12.51 -4.71 -10.10
CA ALA A 153 -12.40 -5.27 -8.76
C ALA A 153 -12.95 -6.69 -8.72
N ALA A 154 -12.23 -7.61 -8.07
CA ALA A 154 -12.55 -9.03 -8.01
C ALA A 154 -13.14 -9.43 -6.65
N GLU A 155 -14.32 -10.07 -6.66
CA GLU A 155 -14.99 -10.63 -5.47
C GLU A 155 -14.55 -12.10 -5.29
N TYR A 156 -13.30 -12.30 -4.87
CA TYR A 156 -12.72 -13.63 -4.74
C TYR A 156 -13.21 -14.36 -3.46
N PRO A 157 -13.26 -15.71 -3.45
CA PRO A 157 -13.73 -16.46 -2.30
C PRO A 157 -12.77 -16.36 -1.10
N LEU A 158 -13.31 -16.34 0.12
CA LEU A 158 -12.56 -16.05 1.34
C LEU A 158 -12.28 -17.30 2.17
N ALA A 159 -11.13 -17.29 2.85
CA ALA A 159 -10.82 -18.20 3.93
C ALA A 159 -11.64 -17.86 5.19
N PRO A 160 -11.87 -18.82 6.11
CA PRO A 160 -11.41 -20.21 6.07
C PRO A 160 -12.29 -21.17 5.25
N GLU A 161 -13.44 -20.74 4.74
CA GLU A 161 -14.35 -21.59 3.95
C GLU A 161 -13.72 -22.03 2.64
N TYR A 162 -12.93 -21.14 2.03
CA TYR A 162 -12.18 -21.38 0.80
C TYR A 162 -10.70 -21.03 1.01
N PRO A 163 -9.92 -21.90 1.66
CA PRO A 163 -8.50 -21.65 1.91
C PRO A 163 -7.68 -21.68 0.59
N PHE A 164 -6.37 -21.46 0.66
CA PHE A 164 -5.47 -21.65 -0.46
C PHE A 164 -5.73 -23.01 -1.16
N PRO A 165 -5.82 -23.08 -2.50
CA PRO A 165 -5.53 -22.03 -3.49
C PRO A 165 -6.78 -21.31 -4.06
N HIS A 166 -7.97 -21.41 -3.47
CA HIS A 166 -9.22 -20.97 -4.11
C HIS A 166 -9.23 -19.49 -4.52
N ALA A 167 -8.81 -18.59 -3.63
CA ALA A 167 -8.71 -17.17 -3.94
C ALA A 167 -7.72 -16.89 -5.10
N LEU A 168 -6.56 -17.58 -5.10
CA LEU A 168 -5.56 -17.44 -6.15
C LEU A 168 -6.09 -17.92 -7.50
N GLN A 169 -6.74 -19.08 -7.55
CA GLN A 169 -7.35 -19.61 -8.76
C GLN A 169 -8.41 -18.66 -9.35
N PHE A 170 -9.22 -18.03 -8.50
CA PHE A 170 -10.17 -17.01 -8.93
C PHE A 170 -9.47 -15.79 -9.54
N CYS A 171 -8.34 -15.35 -8.98
CA CYS A 171 -7.56 -14.23 -9.51
C CYS A 171 -6.92 -14.57 -10.86
N SER A 172 -6.38 -15.77 -11.02
CA SER A 172 -5.88 -16.29 -12.30
C SER A 172 -7.01 -16.39 -13.35
N GLU A 173 -8.22 -16.77 -12.94
CA GLU A 173 -9.42 -16.74 -13.79
C GLU A 173 -9.82 -15.31 -14.17
N ALA A 174 -9.74 -14.34 -13.26
CA ALA A 174 -10.06 -12.93 -13.54
C ALA A 174 -9.16 -12.35 -14.64
N LEU A 175 -7.86 -12.67 -14.61
CA LEU A 175 -6.92 -12.29 -15.68
C LEU A 175 -7.31 -12.88 -17.03
N ARG A 176 -7.59 -14.20 -17.06
CA ARG A 176 -8.08 -14.90 -18.26
C ARG A 176 -9.37 -14.24 -18.79
N TRP A 177 -10.33 -14.00 -17.89
CA TRP A 177 -11.63 -13.42 -18.22
C TRP A 177 -11.47 -12.03 -18.83
N ALA A 178 -10.60 -11.19 -18.26
CA ALA A 178 -10.33 -9.85 -18.76
C ALA A 178 -9.78 -9.87 -20.19
N HIS A 179 -8.83 -10.76 -20.48
CA HIS A 179 -8.29 -10.95 -21.83
C HIS A 179 -9.35 -11.45 -22.81
N GLN A 180 -10.15 -12.44 -22.42
CA GLN A 180 -11.20 -13.00 -23.28
C GLN A 180 -12.30 -11.98 -23.58
N ASN A 181 -12.67 -11.14 -22.61
CA ASN A 181 -13.75 -10.16 -22.74
C ASN A 181 -13.28 -8.75 -23.11
N ALA A 182 -11.98 -8.56 -23.41
CA ALA A 182 -11.41 -7.25 -23.69
C ALA A 182 -12.16 -6.46 -24.77
N VAL A 183 -12.55 -7.10 -25.88
CA VAL A 183 -13.33 -6.44 -26.94
C VAL A 183 -14.72 -6.03 -26.46
N LYS A 184 -15.39 -6.90 -25.69
CA LYS A 184 -16.75 -6.66 -25.17
C LYS A 184 -16.79 -5.46 -24.22
N PHE A 185 -15.76 -5.29 -23.40
CA PHE A 185 -15.71 -4.22 -22.39
C PHE A 185 -14.77 -3.05 -22.75
N GLY A 186 -14.17 -3.07 -23.94
CA GLY A 186 -13.30 -1.99 -24.41
C GLY A 186 -11.95 -1.92 -23.67
N PHE A 187 -11.36 -3.05 -23.31
CA PHE A 187 -10.02 -3.11 -22.71
C PHE A 187 -8.94 -3.26 -23.76
N ASP A 188 -7.81 -2.59 -23.54
CA ASP A 188 -6.59 -2.84 -24.29
C ASP A 188 -5.83 -4.03 -23.68
N ARG A 189 -5.83 -5.18 -24.39
CA ARG A 189 -5.14 -6.41 -23.96
C ARG A 189 -3.64 -6.23 -23.69
N LYS A 190 -2.99 -5.22 -24.28
CA LYS A 190 -1.57 -4.95 -24.06
C LYS A 190 -1.30 -4.08 -22.83
N ARG A 191 -2.36 -3.51 -22.23
CA ARG A 191 -2.31 -2.62 -21.05
C ARG A 191 -3.21 -3.15 -19.92
N ILE A 192 -3.20 -4.47 -19.72
CA ILE A 192 -3.82 -5.12 -18.57
C ILE A 192 -2.78 -5.30 -17.48
N SER A 193 -3.03 -4.70 -16.31
CA SER A 193 -2.21 -4.80 -15.10
C SER A 193 -3.02 -5.47 -13.99
N MET A 194 -2.33 -5.99 -12.98
CA MET A 194 -2.95 -6.51 -11.75
C MET A 194 -2.43 -5.75 -10.55
N GLY A 195 -3.25 -5.62 -9.52
CA GLY A 195 -2.83 -4.97 -8.29
C GLY A 195 -3.76 -5.27 -7.15
N GLY A 196 -3.35 -4.84 -5.96
CA GLY A 196 -4.13 -5.06 -4.76
C GLY A 196 -3.41 -4.60 -3.51
N ASP A 197 -4.17 -4.52 -2.42
CA ASP A 197 -3.68 -4.12 -1.13
C ASP A 197 -3.51 -5.30 -0.18
N SER A 198 -2.46 -5.32 0.64
CA SER A 198 -2.24 -6.33 1.69
C SER A 198 -2.29 -7.77 1.13
N ALA A 199 -3.26 -8.57 1.56
CA ALA A 199 -3.55 -9.90 1.03
C ALA A 199 -3.93 -9.91 -0.47
N GLY A 200 -4.56 -8.85 -0.98
CA GLY A 200 -4.81 -8.68 -2.42
C GLY A 200 -3.53 -8.41 -3.20
N GLY A 201 -2.57 -7.69 -2.60
CA GLY A 201 -1.23 -7.52 -3.15
C GLY A 201 -0.45 -8.83 -3.21
N ASN A 202 -0.62 -9.71 -2.21
CA ASN A 202 -0.13 -11.08 -2.25
C ASN A 202 -0.73 -11.86 -3.44
N LEU A 203 -2.06 -11.86 -3.56
CA LEU A 203 -2.76 -12.57 -4.64
C LEU A 203 -2.35 -12.05 -6.03
N ALA A 204 -2.14 -10.75 -6.19
CA ALA A 204 -1.69 -10.17 -7.47
C ALA A 204 -0.31 -10.68 -7.87
N LEU A 205 0.63 -10.72 -6.91
CA LEU A 205 1.98 -11.22 -7.13
C LEU A 205 1.99 -12.74 -7.37
N CYS A 206 1.23 -13.52 -6.60
CA CYS A 206 1.12 -14.97 -6.78
C CYS A 206 0.44 -15.34 -8.11
N ALA A 207 -0.62 -14.62 -8.52
CA ALA A 207 -1.26 -14.84 -9.82
C ALA A 207 -0.31 -14.54 -10.98
N ALA A 208 0.52 -13.51 -10.86
CA ALA A 208 1.57 -13.22 -11.84
C ALA A 208 2.66 -14.30 -11.87
N LEU A 209 3.01 -14.88 -10.71
CA LEU A 209 3.98 -15.98 -10.61
C LEU A 209 3.47 -17.29 -11.22
N GLU A 210 2.16 -17.56 -11.16
CA GLU A 210 1.54 -18.75 -11.78
C GLU A 210 1.22 -18.53 -13.27
N ASN A 211 1.15 -17.28 -13.72
CA ASN A 211 0.68 -16.94 -15.06
C ASN A 211 1.75 -17.16 -16.15
N ASP A 212 1.55 -18.20 -16.96
CA ASP A 212 2.37 -18.50 -18.13
C ASP A 212 1.66 -18.16 -19.47
N SER A 213 0.40 -17.71 -19.44
CA SER A 213 -0.48 -17.71 -20.63
C SER A 213 -0.99 -16.34 -21.09
N TYR A 214 -1.13 -15.37 -20.18
CA TYR A 214 -1.74 -14.09 -20.49
C TYR A 214 -0.76 -12.94 -20.23
N PRO A 215 -0.54 -12.02 -21.17
CA PRO A 215 0.39 -10.93 -20.93
C PRO A 215 -0.16 -10.02 -19.82
N LEU A 216 0.71 -9.70 -18.86
CA LEU A 216 0.51 -8.69 -17.83
C LEU A 216 1.48 -7.54 -18.08
N LYS A 217 0.96 -6.31 -18.09
CA LYS A 217 1.74 -5.11 -18.35
C LYS A 217 2.56 -4.69 -17.13
N SER A 218 1.95 -4.71 -15.94
CA SER A 218 2.60 -4.33 -14.69
C SER A 218 1.83 -4.83 -13.45
N LEU A 219 2.48 -4.74 -12.28
CA LEU A 219 1.87 -4.96 -10.98
C LEU A 219 1.83 -3.68 -10.13
N VAL A 220 0.74 -3.47 -9.39
CA VAL A 220 0.59 -2.36 -8.43
C VAL A 220 0.26 -2.92 -7.06
N LEU A 221 1.21 -2.87 -6.13
CA LEU A 221 1.15 -3.56 -4.84
C LEU A 221 1.15 -2.56 -3.68
N PHE A 222 0.08 -2.53 -2.90
CA PHE A 222 0.03 -1.71 -1.67
C PHE A 222 0.33 -2.60 -0.47
N TYR A 223 1.42 -2.31 0.25
CA TYR A 223 1.88 -3.01 1.46
C TYR A 223 1.62 -4.53 1.43
N PRO A 224 2.11 -5.25 0.40
CA PRO A 224 1.70 -6.62 0.15
C PRO A 224 2.22 -7.57 1.24
N VAL A 225 1.44 -8.62 1.53
CA VAL A 225 1.98 -9.78 2.27
C VAL A 225 2.83 -10.60 1.31
N VAL A 226 4.09 -10.86 1.64
CA VAL A 226 5.00 -11.69 0.79
C VAL A 226 5.59 -12.88 1.53
N LYS A 227 5.47 -12.87 2.87
CA LYS A 227 5.78 -13.98 3.77
C LYS A 227 4.57 -14.21 4.68
N ALA A 228 3.85 -15.30 4.47
CA ALA A 228 2.69 -15.69 5.28
C ALA A 228 3.11 -16.41 6.59
N TRP A 229 4.03 -15.80 7.34
CA TRP A 229 4.47 -16.24 8.66
C TRP A 229 5.05 -15.05 9.46
N ASN A 230 5.17 -15.22 10.78
CA ASN A 230 5.91 -14.29 11.62
C ASN A 230 7.42 -14.36 11.30
N ASP A 231 7.91 -13.40 10.53
CA ASP A 231 9.30 -13.37 10.07
C ASP A 231 10.28 -12.79 11.10
N ASN A 232 9.77 -12.34 12.25
CA ASN A 232 10.54 -11.70 13.31
C ASN A 232 11.46 -10.59 12.77
N SER A 233 11.02 -9.85 11.75
CA SER A 233 11.71 -8.66 11.25
C SER A 233 11.69 -7.51 12.28
N LEU A 234 12.44 -6.44 12.01
CA LEU A 234 12.43 -5.25 12.88
C LEU A 234 11.05 -4.59 12.85
N SER A 235 10.45 -4.47 11.67
CA SER A 235 9.10 -3.91 11.52
C SER A 235 8.05 -4.76 12.24
N TRP A 236 8.12 -6.10 12.14
CA TRP A 236 7.21 -6.99 12.85
C TRP A 236 7.26 -6.80 14.37
N ARG A 237 8.48 -6.76 14.95
CA ARG A 237 8.63 -6.54 16.40
C ARG A 237 8.21 -5.14 16.83
N ARG A 238 8.49 -4.12 16.02
CA ARG A 238 8.26 -2.73 16.39
C ARG A 238 6.79 -2.32 16.28
N TYR A 239 6.09 -2.80 15.26
CA TYR A 239 4.73 -2.40 14.93
C TYR A 239 3.69 -3.50 15.18
N GLY A 240 4.08 -4.58 15.86
CA GLY A 240 3.26 -5.77 16.06
C GLY A 240 1.96 -5.58 16.85
N GLU A 241 1.76 -4.43 17.49
CA GLU A 241 0.55 -4.09 18.24
C GLU A 241 0.27 -2.57 18.16
N GLY A 242 -0.97 -2.19 17.84
CA GLY A 242 -1.44 -0.81 17.93
C GLY A 242 -1.18 0.06 16.69
N TYR A 243 -0.74 -0.52 15.58
CA TYR A 243 -0.42 0.21 14.33
C TYR A 243 -1.33 -0.17 13.16
N GLY A 244 -2.57 -0.54 13.45
CA GLY A 244 -3.62 -0.78 12.45
C GLY A 244 -3.67 -2.21 11.91
N LEU A 245 -2.53 -2.91 11.85
CA LEU A 245 -2.42 -4.34 11.61
C LEU A 245 -1.58 -4.98 12.72
N ASP A 246 -2.23 -5.72 13.61
CA ASP A 246 -1.53 -6.39 14.69
C ASP A 246 -1.00 -7.76 14.24
N SER A 247 0.13 -8.18 14.81
CA SER A 247 0.78 -9.47 14.52
C SER A 247 -0.14 -10.67 14.80
N GLY A 248 -0.91 -10.63 15.89
CA GLY A 248 -1.80 -11.72 16.29
C GLY A 248 -2.92 -12.02 15.28
N ILE A 249 -3.53 -10.99 14.70
CA ILE A 249 -4.53 -11.18 13.64
C ILE A 249 -3.88 -11.63 12.33
N MET A 250 -2.67 -11.16 12.02
CA MET A 250 -1.94 -11.60 10.83
C MET A 250 -1.62 -13.10 10.91
N GLU A 251 -1.23 -13.61 12.08
CA GLU A 251 -1.05 -15.05 12.29
C GLU A 251 -2.36 -15.83 12.15
N ALA A 252 -3.49 -15.31 12.67
CA ALA A 252 -4.79 -15.93 12.46
C ALA A 252 -5.20 -15.99 10.97
N PHE A 253 -4.89 -14.95 10.19
CA PHE A 253 -5.09 -14.96 8.73
C PHE A 253 -4.23 -16.00 8.04
N ASN A 254 -2.94 -16.09 8.40
CA ASN A 254 -2.04 -17.09 7.85
C ASN A 254 -2.59 -18.50 8.11
N ASP A 255 -3.00 -18.80 9.35
CA ASP A 255 -3.58 -20.09 9.73
C ASP A 255 -4.83 -20.42 8.89
N ALA A 256 -5.75 -19.46 8.76
CA ALA A 256 -7.00 -19.64 8.02
C ALA A 256 -6.77 -19.83 6.51
N TYR A 257 -5.85 -19.08 5.92
CA TYR A 257 -5.57 -19.14 4.48
C TYR A 257 -4.75 -20.38 4.10
N ILE A 258 -3.73 -20.73 4.89
CA ILE A 258 -2.83 -21.85 4.62
C ILE A 258 -3.50 -23.19 4.97
N ALA A 259 -4.37 -23.21 5.97
CA ALA A 259 -5.13 -24.38 6.42
C ALA A 259 -4.24 -25.62 6.65
N GLY A 260 -3.08 -25.43 7.30
CA GLY A 260 -2.11 -26.50 7.58
C GLY A 260 -1.20 -26.91 6.42
N GLY A 261 -1.30 -26.24 5.27
CA GLY A 261 -0.37 -26.37 4.15
C GLY A 261 1.03 -25.77 4.40
N ASP A 262 1.85 -25.78 3.36
CA ASP A 262 3.21 -25.24 3.41
C ASP A 262 3.22 -23.71 3.29
N SER A 263 3.57 -23.01 4.38
CA SER A 263 3.72 -21.55 4.40
C SER A 263 4.85 -21.03 3.50
N LYS A 264 5.80 -21.89 3.12
CA LYS A 264 6.90 -21.58 2.20
C LYS A 264 6.59 -21.90 0.74
N ASN A 265 5.37 -22.37 0.44
CA ASN A 265 4.92 -22.51 -0.94
C ASN A 265 5.04 -21.13 -1.63
N PRO A 266 5.71 -21.01 -2.80
CA PRO A 266 5.91 -19.74 -3.48
C PRO A 266 4.61 -19.08 -3.98
N LEU A 267 3.50 -19.81 -4.04
CA LEU A 267 2.17 -19.28 -4.36
C LEU A 267 1.35 -18.87 -3.12
N VAL A 268 1.88 -19.10 -1.93
CA VAL A 268 1.38 -18.55 -0.65
C VAL A 268 2.27 -17.38 -0.23
N SER A 269 3.58 -17.62 -0.24
CA SER A 269 4.60 -16.65 0.14
C SER A 269 5.52 -16.39 -1.06
N PRO A 270 5.20 -15.39 -1.91
CA PRO A 270 5.95 -15.13 -3.15
C PRO A 270 7.42 -14.78 -2.90
N PHE A 271 7.79 -14.39 -1.68
CA PHE A 271 9.19 -14.27 -1.29
C PHE A 271 10.00 -15.57 -1.46
N CYS A 272 9.34 -16.74 -1.41
CA CYS A 272 9.98 -18.05 -1.59
C CYS A 272 10.14 -18.46 -3.06
N ALA A 273 9.64 -17.68 -4.03
CA ALA A 273 9.81 -17.99 -5.44
C ALA A 273 11.29 -17.91 -5.87
N VAL A 274 11.69 -18.81 -6.77
CA VAL A 274 13.05 -18.85 -7.34
C VAL A 274 13.27 -17.67 -8.29
N SER A 275 14.52 -17.22 -8.40
CA SER A 275 14.88 -16.02 -9.18
C SER A 275 14.45 -16.09 -10.64
N GLU A 276 14.47 -17.27 -11.26
CA GLU A 276 14.02 -17.46 -12.65
C GLU A 276 12.52 -17.15 -12.82
N ARG A 277 11.69 -17.53 -11.84
CA ARG A 277 10.26 -17.19 -11.85
C ARG A 277 10.03 -15.72 -11.53
N LEU A 278 10.84 -15.14 -10.65
CA LEU A 278 10.78 -13.70 -10.36
C LEU A 278 11.15 -12.86 -11.58
N ALA A 279 12.19 -13.25 -12.32
CA ALA A 279 12.67 -12.55 -13.51
C ALA A 279 11.64 -12.47 -14.65
N ALA A 280 10.65 -13.36 -14.65
CA ALA A 280 9.54 -13.36 -15.61
C ALA A 280 8.41 -12.37 -15.26
N LEU A 281 8.43 -11.77 -14.06
CA LEU A 281 7.41 -10.82 -13.64
C LEU A 281 7.53 -9.49 -14.40
N PRO A 282 6.40 -8.80 -14.65
CA PRO A 282 6.41 -7.49 -15.29
C PRO A 282 6.94 -6.41 -14.35
N GLU A 283 7.02 -5.17 -14.82
CA GLU A 283 7.38 -4.02 -13.98
C GLU A 283 6.41 -3.86 -12.80
N ILE A 284 6.94 -3.47 -11.63
CA ILE A 284 6.19 -3.42 -10.37
C ILE A 284 6.29 -2.03 -9.74
N LEU A 285 5.13 -1.46 -9.39
CA LEU A 285 5.00 -0.38 -8.41
C LEU A 285 4.64 -0.98 -7.05
N MET A 286 5.44 -0.67 -6.02
CA MET A 286 5.18 -1.08 -4.65
C MET A 286 5.06 0.14 -3.73
N ILE A 287 3.97 0.26 -2.98
CA ILE A 287 3.73 1.38 -2.08
C ILE A 287 3.49 0.82 -0.67
N ASN A 288 4.47 0.99 0.22
CA ASN A 288 4.41 0.50 1.60
C ASN A 288 4.02 1.61 2.58
N ALA A 289 3.38 1.21 3.67
CA ALA A 289 3.28 2.02 4.88
C ALA A 289 4.63 2.03 5.64
N ASP A 290 4.88 3.09 6.40
CA ASP A 290 6.10 3.23 7.20
C ASP A 290 5.99 2.47 8.54
N HIS A 291 4.88 2.64 9.25
CA HIS A 291 4.59 2.00 10.53
C HIS A 291 3.70 0.77 10.35
N ASP A 292 4.27 -0.29 9.78
CA ASP A 292 3.55 -1.52 9.42
C ASP A 292 4.44 -2.75 9.63
N ILE A 293 3.88 -3.84 10.17
CA ILE A 293 4.59 -5.12 10.32
C ILE A 293 5.13 -5.65 8.99
N LEU A 294 4.46 -5.35 7.86
CA LEU A 294 4.83 -5.79 6.51
C LEU A 294 5.85 -4.89 5.81
N ARG A 295 6.30 -3.80 6.46
CA ARG A 295 7.24 -2.84 5.87
C ARG A 295 8.55 -3.50 5.43
N ASP A 296 9.19 -4.26 6.31
CA ASP A 296 10.47 -4.94 6.01
C ASP A 296 10.26 -6.07 4.99
N GLN A 297 9.09 -6.74 5.01
CA GLN A 297 8.73 -7.70 3.97
C GLN A 297 8.73 -7.07 2.57
N GLY A 298 8.12 -5.88 2.43
CA GLY A 298 8.12 -5.13 1.17
C GLY A 298 9.51 -4.71 0.71
N GLU A 299 10.37 -4.26 1.64
CA GLU A 299 11.78 -3.94 1.35
C GLU A 299 12.53 -5.16 0.82
N GLU A 300 12.44 -6.29 1.54
CA GLU A 300 13.15 -7.50 1.16
C GLU A 300 12.69 -8.07 -0.19
N MET A 301 11.39 -8.05 -0.46
CA MET A 301 10.86 -8.48 -1.75
C MET A 301 11.27 -7.54 -2.88
N SER A 302 11.20 -6.23 -2.68
CA SER A 302 11.63 -5.24 -3.66
C SER A 302 13.10 -5.44 -4.05
N ARG A 303 13.96 -5.68 -3.05
CA ARG A 303 15.37 -5.99 -3.29
C ARG A 303 15.51 -7.30 -4.08
N LYS A 304 14.84 -8.38 -3.66
CA LYS A 304 14.92 -9.69 -4.32
C LYS A 304 14.46 -9.64 -5.78
N LEU A 305 13.38 -8.90 -6.06
CA LEU A 305 12.87 -8.67 -7.41
C LEU A 305 13.89 -7.90 -8.27
N SER A 306 14.46 -6.83 -7.73
CA SER A 306 15.48 -6.02 -8.41
C SER A 306 16.74 -6.84 -8.72
N GLU A 307 17.19 -7.64 -7.76
CA GLU A 307 18.32 -8.58 -7.93
C GLU A 307 18.04 -9.66 -8.99
N SER A 308 16.76 -10.00 -9.20
CA SER A 308 16.31 -10.92 -10.24
C SER A 308 16.07 -10.24 -11.61
N GLY A 309 16.37 -8.94 -11.74
CA GLY A 309 16.26 -8.19 -12.99
C GLY A 309 14.89 -7.55 -13.24
N VAL A 310 13.96 -7.60 -12.29
CA VAL A 310 12.64 -6.95 -12.42
C VAL A 310 12.78 -5.46 -12.16
N LYS A 311 12.16 -4.62 -13.00
CA LYS A 311 12.06 -3.18 -12.74
C LYS A 311 11.04 -2.94 -11.61
N VAL A 312 11.53 -2.49 -10.46
CA VAL A 312 10.69 -2.20 -9.28
C VAL A 312 10.84 -0.74 -8.87
N THR A 313 9.71 -0.05 -8.77
CA THR A 313 9.62 1.29 -8.17
C THR A 313 8.95 1.13 -6.81
N ARG A 314 9.67 1.42 -5.73
CA ARG A 314 9.14 1.33 -4.37
C ARG A 314 9.04 2.69 -3.69
N HIS A 315 7.89 2.96 -3.08
CA HIS A 315 7.65 4.10 -2.20
C HIS A 315 7.31 3.63 -0.80
N VAL A 316 7.84 4.31 0.21
CA VAL A 316 7.38 4.20 1.61
C VAL A 316 6.76 5.53 1.96
N LEU A 317 5.47 5.54 2.35
CA LEU A 317 4.77 6.77 2.68
C LEU A 317 5.04 7.12 4.16
N PRO A 318 5.77 8.20 4.47
CA PRO A 318 6.27 8.46 5.83
C PRO A 318 5.17 8.58 6.88
N GLY A 319 5.40 8.00 8.06
CA GLY A 319 4.49 8.08 9.20
C GLY A 319 3.16 7.33 9.06
N THR A 320 2.83 6.82 7.87
CA THR A 320 1.58 6.10 7.60
C THR A 320 1.55 4.73 8.26
N THR A 321 0.35 4.23 8.51
CA THR A 321 0.08 2.87 9.02
C THR A 321 -0.60 2.02 7.95
N HIS A 322 -0.74 0.72 8.20
CA HIS A 322 -1.49 -0.17 7.31
C HIS A 322 -2.92 0.37 7.03
N LEU A 323 -3.58 -0.12 5.96
CA LEU A 323 -4.98 0.18 5.60
C LEU A 323 -5.29 1.53 4.94
N PHE A 324 -4.29 2.35 4.59
CA PHE A 324 -4.55 3.67 3.97
C PHE A 324 -5.25 3.63 2.59
N ILE A 325 -5.47 2.45 2.00
CA ILE A 325 -6.21 2.27 0.74
C ILE A 325 -7.67 1.91 0.97
N THR A 326 -7.96 1.06 1.96
CA THR A 326 -9.28 0.43 2.13
C THR A 326 -10.05 0.94 3.33
N VAL A 327 -9.45 1.75 4.20
CA VAL A 327 -10.12 2.33 5.37
C VAL A 327 -9.94 3.85 5.40
N PRO A 328 -11.03 4.64 5.49
CA PRO A 328 -10.93 6.08 5.67
C PRO A 328 -10.16 6.45 6.94
N GLY A 329 -9.31 7.48 6.86
CA GLY A 329 -8.55 7.99 8.00
C GLY A 329 -7.16 8.53 7.65
N GLN A 330 -6.61 8.12 6.51
CA GLN A 330 -5.30 8.56 6.01
C GLN A 330 -5.41 9.17 4.59
N PRO A 331 -6.20 10.25 4.40
CA PRO A 331 -6.56 10.74 3.07
C PRO A 331 -5.38 11.27 2.24
N SER A 332 -4.32 11.79 2.85
CA SER A 332 -3.12 12.23 2.13
C SER A 332 -2.33 11.04 1.57
N ALA A 333 -2.19 9.97 2.36
CA ALA A 333 -1.58 8.72 1.90
C ALA A 333 -2.41 8.05 0.80
N PHE A 334 -3.73 8.04 0.94
CA PHE A 334 -4.67 7.56 -0.08
C PHE A 334 -4.49 8.33 -1.40
N ARG A 335 -4.59 9.66 -1.39
CA ARG A 335 -4.44 10.49 -2.61
C ARG A 335 -3.07 10.29 -3.26
N ARG A 336 -1.99 10.29 -2.46
CA ARG A 336 -0.64 10.06 -2.99
C ARG A 336 -0.54 8.70 -3.68
N SER A 337 -1.19 7.68 -3.14
CA SER A 337 -1.22 6.34 -3.72
C SER A 337 -1.99 6.28 -5.04
N VAL A 338 -3.11 7.00 -5.16
CA VAL A 338 -3.84 7.13 -6.42
C VAL A 338 -2.97 7.81 -7.48
N THR A 339 -2.34 8.94 -7.14
CA THR A 339 -1.47 9.68 -8.06
C THR A 339 -0.29 8.85 -8.54
N LEU A 340 0.46 8.22 -7.62
CA LEU A 340 1.57 7.33 -7.98
C LEU A 340 1.13 6.18 -8.90
N THR A 341 -0.07 5.64 -8.67
CA THR A 341 -0.64 4.57 -9.50
C THR A 341 -1.06 5.08 -10.88
N SER A 342 -1.68 6.26 -10.93
CA SER A 342 -2.09 6.92 -12.17
C SER A 342 -0.88 7.21 -13.06
N GLU A 343 0.16 7.84 -12.50
CA GLU A 343 1.43 8.15 -13.17
C GLU A 343 2.07 6.86 -13.71
N PHE A 344 2.11 5.80 -12.89
CA PHE A 344 2.71 4.52 -13.27
C PHE A 344 1.96 3.78 -14.39
N LEU A 345 0.62 3.77 -14.34
CA LEU A 345 -0.19 3.03 -15.33
C LEU A 345 -0.35 3.78 -16.65
N THR A 346 -0.31 5.11 -16.61
CA THR A 346 -0.57 5.95 -17.79
C THR A 346 0.69 6.60 -18.39
N GLY A 347 1.77 6.70 -17.61
CA GLY A 347 3.00 7.39 -17.98
C GLY A 347 2.84 8.91 -18.10
N LYS A 348 1.79 9.48 -17.52
CA LYS A 348 1.46 10.92 -17.55
C LYS A 348 1.68 11.58 -16.21
#